data_AF-A0A2G2KDD2-F1
#
_entry.id   AF-A0A2G2KDD2-F1
#
_cell.length_a   1.000
_cell.length_b   1.000
_cell.length_c   1.000
_cell.angle_alpha   90.00
_cell.angle_beta   90.00
_cell.angle_gamma   90.00
#
_symmetry.space_group_name_H-M   'P 1'
#
loop_
_entity.id
_entity.type
_entity.pdbx_description
1 polymer ?
#
loop_
_entity_poly.entity_id
_entity_poly.type
_entity_poly.pdbx_seq_one_letter_code
_entity_poly.pdbx_strand_id
1 'polypeptide(L)'
;MQQNVIFLLLDVIGVILVFKWIIQQFIDFKVSPDKVAFFSLKRFKSLLLILLLIGIPLLIINTTTIEEVFHLTDNQLNENKLYYSIAVSFAISLIWLLYIIKLDIFEKEKKRYIALILLLSILITCFSEIPYGVIHQLGFTDSELPAYSFLYSVFGIGFIEETIKFIPFLIMLKFTKAINEPYDYIFYASASALGFAFVENAMYLNSYGLDIINARALYATVAHMTFSSVIGYGLFLIKFKKTKLNPILVFISFYLFAMLSHGFYDFWLINKAVSDYEGLTTLFFLATVHIWFLMKNNTINSSNFYNKYISIDNDAIKIYLIISLLMIFMTSYLYVAFAWNEQEANSFFFKSIFAYGYIMLYLIATLSRFNLIHGILKPIRVSINILFPSLK
;
A
#
# COMPACT_ATOMS: atom_id res chain seq x y z
N MET A 1 -18.20 9.61 -16.94
CA MET A 1 -17.64 8.25 -16.78
C MET A 1 -18.76 7.34 -16.32
N GLN A 2 -19.14 6.34 -17.12
CA GLN A 2 -19.91 5.22 -16.58
C GLN A 2 -19.01 4.55 -15.53
N GLN A 3 -19.51 4.42 -14.31
CA GLN A 3 -18.76 3.79 -13.23
C GLN A 3 -18.49 2.33 -13.63
N ASN A 4 -17.22 1.93 -13.67
CA ASN A 4 -16.84 0.57 -14.03
C ASN A 4 -17.58 -0.42 -13.12
N VAL A 5 -18.21 -1.44 -13.71
CA VAL A 5 -19.06 -2.42 -13.01
C VAL A 5 -18.31 -3.07 -11.84
N ILE A 6 -17.01 -3.27 -11.96
CA ILE A 6 -16.19 -3.86 -10.89
C ILE A 6 -16.17 -2.94 -9.66
N PHE A 7 -15.97 -1.63 -9.80
CA PHE A 7 -15.99 -0.72 -8.65
C PHE A 7 -17.35 -0.71 -7.96
N LEU A 8 -18.44 -0.67 -8.75
CA LEU A 8 -19.79 -0.74 -8.19
C LEU A 8 -20.01 -2.03 -7.38
N LEU A 9 -19.55 -3.18 -7.89
CA LEU A 9 -19.62 -4.44 -7.18
C LEU A 9 -18.80 -4.43 -5.88
N LEU A 10 -17.59 -3.87 -5.92
CA LEU A 10 -16.74 -3.74 -4.73
C LEU A 10 -17.36 -2.80 -3.68
N ASP A 11 -17.99 -1.70 -4.10
CA ASP A 11 -18.71 -0.80 -3.21
C ASP A 11 -19.90 -1.50 -2.54
N VAL A 12 -20.70 -2.25 -3.31
CA VAL A 12 -21.80 -3.06 -2.78
C VAL A 12 -21.27 -4.09 -1.77
N ILE A 13 -20.16 -4.76 -2.08
CA ILE A 13 -19.51 -5.68 -1.13
C ILE A 13 -19.06 -4.94 0.13
N GLY A 14 -18.46 -3.76 0.00
CA GLY A 14 -18.07 -2.90 1.12
C GLY A 14 -19.25 -2.59 2.04
N VAL A 15 -20.37 -2.15 1.47
CA VAL A 15 -21.62 -1.88 2.22
C VAL A 15 -22.11 -3.15 2.93
N ILE A 16 -22.12 -4.31 2.26
CA ILE A 16 -22.50 -5.59 2.87
C ILE A 16 -21.59 -5.94 4.04
N LEU A 17 -20.28 -5.72 3.93
CA LEU A 17 -19.32 -5.99 5.01
C LEU A 17 -19.58 -5.09 6.22
N VAL A 18 -19.79 -3.79 6.01
CA VAL A 18 -20.14 -2.84 7.08
C VAL A 18 -21.46 -3.25 7.74
N PHE A 19 -22.48 -3.62 6.96
CA PHE A 19 -23.76 -4.06 7.51
C PHE A 19 -23.64 -5.36 8.32
N LYS A 20 -22.86 -6.33 7.83
CA LYS A 20 -22.52 -7.55 8.59
C LYS A 20 -21.82 -7.23 9.92
N TRP A 21 -20.90 -6.25 9.91
CA TRP A 21 -20.25 -5.80 11.14
C TRP A 21 -21.24 -5.15 12.11
N ILE A 22 -22.16 -4.31 11.65
CA ILE A 22 -23.22 -3.71 12.48
C ILE A 22 -24.12 -4.79 13.10
N ILE A 23 -24.57 -5.77 12.30
CA ILE A 23 -25.36 -6.91 12.81
C ILE A 23 -24.58 -7.65 13.89
N GLN A 24 -23.28 -7.90 13.69
CA GLN A 24 -22.45 -8.55 14.70
C GLN A 24 -22.38 -7.73 15.99
N GLN A 25 -22.26 -6.39 15.91
CA GLN A 25 -22.32 -5.54 17.11
C GLN A 25 -23.65 -5.70 17.85
N PHE A 26 -24.77 -5.80 17.14
CA PHE A 26 -26.08 -6.00 17.76
C PHE A 26 -26.23 -7.39 18.40
N ILE A 27 -25.69 -8.44 17.77
CA ILE A 27 -25.66 -9.79 18.34
C ILE A 27 -24.81 -9.80 19.62
N ASP A 28 -23.61 -9.23 19.56
CA ASP A 28 -22.72 -9.13 20.71
C ASP A 28 -23.36 -8.33 21.85
N PHE A 29 -24.09 -7.26 21.53
CA PHE A 29 -24.87 -6.49 22.51
C PHE A 29 -25.91 -7.37 23.19
N LYS A 30 -26.70 -8.14 22.44
CA LYS A 30 -27.73 -9.02 22.98
C LYS A 30 -27.17 -10.06 23.94
N VAL A 31 -26.06 -10.69 23.57
CA VAL A 31 -25.41 -11.76 24.35
C VAL A 31 -24.55 -11.21 25.50
N SER A 32 -24.14 -9.94 25.46
CA SER A 32 -23.33 -9.33 26.52
C SER A 32 -24.06 -9.39 27.88
N PRO A 33 -23.46 -9.99 28.92
CA PRO A 33 -24.04 -10.03 30.25
C PRO A 33 -24.05 -8.64 30.92
N ASP A 34 -23.07 -7.79 30.58
CA ASP A 34 -22.98 -6.41 31.04
C ASP A 34 -23.25 -5.45 29.86
N LYS A 35 -24.40 -4.76 29.92
CA LYS A 35 -24.81 -3.81 28.88
C LYS A 35 -24.04 -2.49 28.96
N VAL A 36 -23.55 -2.12 30.13
CA VAL A 36 -22.78 -0.87 30.33
C VAL A 36 -21.36 -1.07 29.80
N ALA A 37 -20.70 -2.18 30.14
CA ALA A 37 -19.37 -2.50 29.62
C ALA A 37 -19.34 -2.67 28.10
N PHE A 38 -20.46 -3.08 27.49
CA PHE A 38 -20.59 -3.16 26.03
C PHE A 38 -20.33 -1.80 25.36
N PHE A 39 -20.88 -0.71 25.91
CA PHE A 39 -20.66 0.65 25.39
C PHE A 39 -19.34 1.28 25.84
N SER A 40 -18.39 0.48 26.31
CA SER A 40 -17.07 1.00 26.67
C SER A 40 -16.37 1.66 25.48
N LEU A 41 -15.70 2.78 25.76
CA LEU A 41 -14.88 3.50 24.77
C LEU A 41 -13.85 2.58 24.12
N LYS A 42 -13.34 1.57 24.83
CA LYS A 42 -12.38 0.60 24.29
C LYS A 42 -12.97 -0.17 23.09
N ARG A 43 -14.24 -0.55 23.15
CA ARG A 43 -14.93 -1.30 22.08
C ARG A 43 -15.19 -0.44 20.84
N PHE A 44 -15.65 0.79 21.05
CA PHE A 44 -16.02 1.72 19.97
C PHE A 44 -14.92 2.72 19.60
N LYS A 45 -13.70 2.56 20.14
CA LYS A 45 -12.58 3.48 19.92
C LYS A 45 -12.33 3.76 18.45
N SER A 46 -12.28 2.72 17.62
CA SER A 46 -12.04 2.84 16.19
C SER A 46 -13.16 3.60 15.49
N LEU A 47 -14.43 3.36 15.86
CA LEU A 47 -15.57 4.07 15.29
C LEU A 47 -15.56 5.56 15.66
N LEU A 48 -15.33 5.87 16.94
CA LEU A 48 -15.23 7.25 17.41
C LEU A 48 -14.11 8.00 16.69
N LEU A 49 -12.96 7.35 16.53
CA LEU A 49 -11.82 7.90 15.82
C LEU A 49 -12.14 8.20 14.34
N ILE A 50 -12.81 7.28 13.65
CA ILE A 50 -13.27 7.49 12.26
C ILE A 50 -14.19 8.72 12.20
N LEU A 51 -15.17 8.80 13.10
CA LEU A 51 -16.13 9.91 13.16
C LEU A 51 -15.42 11.25 13.44
N LEU A 52 -14.42 11.28 14.31
CA LEU A 52 -13.66 12.49 14.61
C LEU A 52 -12.76 12.90 13.44
N LEU A 53 -12.00 11.96 12.87
CA LEU A 53 -11.05 12.24 11.79
C LEU A 53 -11.75 12.73 10.52
N ILE A 54 -12.95 12.22 10.23
CA ILE A 54 -13.75 12.66 9.08
C ILE A 54 -14.61 13.88 9.45
N GLY A 55 -15.30 13.81 10.58
CA GLY A 55 -16.30 14.80 10.98
C GLY A 55 -15.71 16.17 11.29
N ILE A 56 -14.53 16.25 11.92
CA ILE A 56 -13.92 17.54 12.25
C ILE A 56 -13.54 18.33 11.00
N PRO A 57 -12.77 17.78 10.03
CA PRO A 57 -12.45 18.52 8.81
C PRO A 57 -13.70 18.84 7.98
N LEU A 58 -14.66 17.92 7.87
CA LEU A 58 -15.93 18.20 7.18
C LEU A 58 -16.66 19.39 7.83
N LEU A 59 -16.77 19.40 9.15
CA LEU A 59 -17.42 20.50 9.88
C LEU A 59 -16.69 21.82 9.64
N ILE A 60 -15.37 21.84 9.77
CA ILE A 60 -14.57 23.05 9.55
C ILE A 60 -14.81 23.59 8.14
N ILE A 61 -14.59 22.75 7.12
CA ILE A 61 -14.68 23.14 5.71
C ILE A 61 -16.08 23.64 5.34
N ASN A 62 -17.14 23.06 5.91
CA ASN A 62 -18.52 23.43 5.60
C ASN A 62 -19.09 24.56 6.48
N THR A 63 -18.36 25.04 7.48
CA THR A 63 -18.82 26.13 8.37
C THR A 63 -17.99 27.40 8.28
N THR A 64 -16.76 27.32 7.75
CA THR A 64 -15.90 28.47 7.50
C THR A 64 -15.97 28.92 6.05
N THR A 65 -15.95 30.22 5.77
CA THR A 65 -15.79 30.77 4.41
C THR A 65 -14.34 30.59 3.94
N ILE A 66 -14.04 29.43 3.35
CA ILE A 66 -12.67 29.06 2.97
C ILE A 66 -12.07 30.04 1.97
N GLU A 67 -12.86 30.46 0.98
CA GLU A 67 -12.44 31.38 -0.07
C GLU A 67 -11.87 32.69 0.51
N GLU A 68 -12.39 33.14 1.65
CA GLU A 68 -11.99 34.39 2.29
C GLU A 68 -10.77 34.22 3.21
N VAL A 69 -10.55 33.03 3.79
CA VAL A 69 -9.61 32.84 4.90
C VAL A 69 -8.38 32.01 4.51
N PHE A 70 -8.54 30.99 3.66
CA PHE A 70 -7.51 29.97 3.42
C PHE A 70 -7.25 29.65 1.94
N HIS A 71 -7.90 30.34 1.00
CA HIS A 71 -7.71 30.09 -0.43
C HIS A 71 -6.26 30.30 -0.87
N LEU A 72 -5.66 29.27 -1.45
CA LEU A 72 -4.33 29.33 -2.03
C LEU A 72 -4.43 29.82 -3.47
N THR A 73 -3.74 30.89 -3.81
CA THR A 73 -3.67 31.35 -5.21
C THR A 73 -2.90 30.35 -6.08
N ASP A 74 -3.19 30.31 -7.39
CA ASP A 74 -2.48 29.44 -8.34
C ASP A 74 -0.96 29.63 -8.30
N ASN A 75 -0.49 30.88 -8.10
CA ASN A 75 0.93 31.17 -7.94
C ASN A 75 1.50 30.52 -6.68
N GLN A 76 0.82 30.62 -5.54
CA GLN A 76 1.26 29.99 -4.29
C GLN A 76 1.27 28.45 -4.38
N LEU A 77 0.27 27.87 -5.06
CA LEU A 77 0.21 26.44 -5.33
C LEU A 77 1.39 26.00 -6.20
N ASN A 78 1.70 26.74 -7.27
CA ASN A 78 2.77 26.39 -8.20
C ASN A 78 4.17 26.59 -7.60
N GLU A 79 4.41 27.70 -6.90
CA GLU A 79 5.71 27.97 -6.25
C GLU A 79 6.06 26.92 -5.20
N ASN A 80 5.06 26.40 -4.48
CA ASN A 80 5.26 25.45 -3.39
C ASN A 80 4.96 23.99 -3.77
N LYS A 81 4.56 23.71 -5.01
CA LYS A 81 4.08 22.39 -5.47
C LYS A 81 5.09 21.28 -5.17
N LEU A 82 6.36 21.52 -5.45
CA LEU A 82 7.44 20.57 -5.20
C LEU A 82 7.58 20.26 -3.70
N TYR A 83 7.56 21.28 -2.83
CA TYR A 83 7.69 21.10 -1.39
C TYR A 83 6.52 20.28 -0.82
N TYR A 84 5.29 20.58 -1.23
CA TYR A 84 4.12 19.80 -0.83
C TYR A 84 4.18 18.37 -1.36
N SER A 85 4.60 18.18 -2.62
CA SER A 85 4.74 16.86 -3.23
C SER A 85 5.76 15.99 -2.49
N ILE A 86 6.90 16.56 -2.10
CA ILE A 86 7.92 15.88 -1.30
C ILE A 86 7.39 15.57 0.11
N ALA A 87 6.76 16.54 0.78
CA ALA A 87 6.25 16.37 2.14
C ALA A 87 5.17 15.27 2.21
N VAL A 88 4.24 15.26 1.27
CA VAL A 88 3.18 14.25 1.20
C VAL A 88 3.75 12.88 0.81
N SER A 89 4.67 12.83 -0.15
CA SER A 89 5.34 11.57 -0.51
C SER A 89 6.10 10.97 0.67
N PHE A 90 6.77 11.82 1.45
CA PHE A 90 7.43 11.41 2.68
C PHE A 90 6.43 10.85 3.68
N ALA A 91 5.29 11.52 3.89
CA ALA A 91 4.24 11.04 4.79
C ALA A 91 3.67 9.68 4.35
N ILE A 92 3.42 9.49 3.05
CA ILE A 92 2.95 8.22 2.48
C ILE A 92 3.96 7.10 2.76
N SER A 93 5.24 7.29 2.39
CA SER A 93 6.27 6.28 2.62
C SER A 93 6.52 6.02 4.11
N LEU A 94 6.46 7.07 4.95
CA LEU A 94 6.63 6.94 6.40
C LEU A 94 5.50 6.12 7.03
N ILE A 95 4.25 6.34 6.62
CA ILE A 95 3.09 5.59 7.13
C ILE A 95 3.26 4.08 6.86
N TRP A 96 3.66 3.73 5.65
CA TRP A 96 3.86 2.33 5.29
C TRP A 96 5.13 1.73 5.90
N LEU A 97 6.19 2.54 6.08
CA LEU A 97 7.41 2.13 6.79
C LEU A 97 7.10 1.80 8.25
N LEU A 98 6.39 2.68 8.94
CA LEU A 98 5.99 2.47 10.33
C LEU A 98 5.05 1.27 10.48
N TYR A 99 4.23 0.97 9.46
CA TYR A 99 3.45 -0.27 9.42
C TYR A 99 4.36 -1.50 9.40
N ILE A 100 5.32 -1.60 8.47
CA ILE A 100 6.20 -2.77 8.39
C ILE A 100 7.14 -2.92 9.60
N ILE A 101 7.53 -1.80 10.25
CA ILE A 101 8.27 -1.82 11.53
C ILE A 101 7.40 -2.40 12.66
N LYS A 102 6.10 -2.11 12.69
CA LYS A 102 5.19 -2.66 13.71
C LYS A 102 4.98 -4.15 13.58
N LEU A 103 5.18 -4.71 12.38
CA LEU A 103 5.09 -6.14 12.12
C LEU A 103 6.36 -6.91 12.52
N ASP A 104 7.48 -6.22 12.71
CA ASP A 104 8.72 -6.79 13.20
C ASP A 104 8.64 -6.98 14.72
N ILE A 105 8.34 -8.21 15.15
CA ILE A 105 8.01 -8.51 16.56
C ILE A 105 9.09 -9.27 17.31
N PHE A 106 10.00 -9.96 16.61
CA PHE A 106 10.97 -10.85 17.24
C PHE A 106 12.37 -10.24 17.29
N GLU A 107 12.88 -9.71 16.18
CA GLU A 107 14.20 -9.08 16.11
C GLU A 107 14.10 -7.67 15.51
N LYS A 108 13.75 -6.68 16.34
CA LYS A 108 13.51 -5.31 15.86
C LYS A 108 14.72 -4.70 15.17
N GLU A 109 14.49 -4.27 13.92
CA GLU A 109 15.52 -3.65 13.12
C GLU A 109 16.12 -2.37 13.72
N LYS A 110 17.44 -2.24 13.59
CA LYS A 110 18.16 -1.06 14.10
C LYS A 110 17.87 0.13 13.20
N LYS A 111 17.49 1.28 13.80
CA LYS A 111 17.19 2.54 13.09
C LYS A 111 18.22 2.92 12.02
N ARG A 112 19.51 2.67 12.27
CA ARG A 112 20.59 2.93 11.30
C ARG A 112 20.46 2.12 10.01
N TYR A 113 20.01 0.87 10.08
CA TYR A 113 19.83 0.01 8.90
C TYR A 113 18.57 0.36 8.13
N ILE A 114 17.52 0.78 8.84
CA ILE A 114 16.30 1.32 8.24
C ILE A 114 16.62 2.62 7.47
N ALA A 115 17.37 3.54 8.09
CA ALA A 115 17.82 4.75 7.41
C ALA A 115 18.72 4.43 6.21
N LEU A 116 19.64 3.47 6.36
CA LEU A 116 20.56 3.07 5.29
C LEU A 116 19.82 2.50 4.07
N ILE A 117 18.86 1.58 4.24
CA ILE A 117 18.11 1.03 3.09
C ILE A 117 17.30 2.10 2.38
N LEU A 118 16.67 3.02 3.12
CA LEU A 118 15.90 4.12 2.54
C LEU A 118 16.80 5.07 1.74
N LEU A 119 17.94 5.47 2.30
CA LEU A 119 18.88 6.36 1.62
C LEU A 119 19.48 5.71 0.37
N LEU A 120 19.86 4.43 0.45
CA LEU A 120 20.35 3.68 -0.71
C LEU A 120 19.28 3.59 -1.80
N SER A 121 18.04 3.29 -1.42
CA SER A 121 16.93 3.19 -2.37
C SER A 121 16.62 4.52 -3.05
N ILE A 122 16.52 5.62 -2.29
CA ILE A 122 16.33 6.96 -2.83
C ILE A 122 17.46 7.31 -3.80
N LEU A 123 18.72 7.11 -3.37
CA LEU A 123 19.89 7.41 -4.19
C LEU A 123 19.90 6.63 -5.50
N ILE A 124 19.67 5.32 -5.45
CA ILE A 124 19.68 4.46 -6.64
C ILE A 124 18.49 4.78 -7.56
N THR A 125 17.33 5.13 -6.99
CA THR A 125 16.16 5.55 -7.75
C THR A 125 16.40 6.84 -8.52
N CYS A 126 17.17 7.80 -7.98
CA CYS A 126 17.55 9.01 -8.73
C CYS A 126 18.38 8.75 -10.00
N PHE A 127 18.95 7.54 -10.15
CA PHE A 127 19.68 7.12 -11.36
C PHE A 127 18.82 6.25 -12.30
N SER A 128 17.51 6.12 -12.07
CA SER A 128 16.60 5.33 -12.91
C SER A 128 16.54 5.80 -14.36
N GLU A 129 16.75 7.09 -14.61
CA GLU A 129 16.76 7.70 -15.95
C GLU A 129 17.81 7.06 -16.88
N ILE A 130 18.91 6.54 -16.33
CA ILE A 130 19.98 5.90 -17.13
C ILE A 130 19.46 4.63 -17.83
N PRO A 131 18.96 3.60 -17.10
CA PRO A 131 18.41 2.41 -17.76
C PRO A 131 17.19 2.71 -18.62
N TYR A 132 16.31 3.66 -18.24
CA TYR A 132 15.22 4.09 -19.13
C TYR A 132 15.74 4.67 -20.45
N GLY A 133 16.75 5.55 -20.38
CA GLY A 133 17.38 6.14 -21.57
C GLY A 133 17.99 5.10 -22.49
N VAL A 134 18.65 4.07 -21.94
CA VAL A 134 19.20 2.95 -22.74
C VAL A 134 18.09 2.19 -23.45
N ILE A 135 17.02 1.83 -22.76
CA ILE A 135 15.89 1.09 -23.33
C ILE A 135 15.18 1.91 -24.43
N HIS A 136 15.01 3.22 -24.21
CA HIS A 136 14.45 4.12 -25.21
C HIS A 136 15.36 4.23 -26.44
N GLN A 137 16.67 4.37 -26.27
CA GLN A 137 17.63 4.43 -27.39
C GLN A 137 17.65 3.14 -28.23
N LEU A 138 17.34 1.99 -27.62
CA LEU A 138 17.16 0.72 -28.34
C LEU A 138 15.82 0.65 -29.09
N GLY A 139 15.00 1.71 -29.06
CA GLY A 139 13.70 1.78 -29.73
C GLY A 139 12.58 1.05 -28.99
N PHE A 140 12.83 0.56 -27.77
CA PHE A 140 11.82 -0.14 -26.99
C PHE A 140 11.02 0.89 -26.18
N THR A 141 9.91 1.33 -26.75
CA THR A 141 9.04 2.38 -26.23
C THR A 141 7.58 1.91 -26.22
N ASP A 142 6.71 2.62 -25.52
CA ASP A 142 5.28 2.30 -25.47
C ASP A 142 4.63 2.40 -26.86
N SER A 143 3.52 1.69 -27.03
CA SER A 143 2.78 1.61 -28.29
C SER A 143 1.27 1.63 -28.04
N GLU A 144 0.50 2.13 -29.00
CA GLU A 144 -0.97 2.05 -28.93
C GLU A 144 -1.47 0.60 -28.99
N LEU A 145 -0.71 -0.30 -29.63
CA LEU A 145 -1.05 -1.72 -29.73
C LEU A 145 -0.92 -2.41 -28.36
N PRO A 146 -2.00 -2.99 -27.81
CA PRO A 146 -2.00 -3.53 -26.45
C PRO A 146 -0.91 -4.57 -26.16
N ALA A 147 -0.61 -5.44 -27.12
CA ALA A 147 0.44 -6.45 -26.96
C ALA A 147 1.84 -5.83 -26.77
N TYR A 148 2.17 -4.81 -27.56
CA TYR A 148 3.46 -4.11 -27.45
C TYR A 148 3.52 -3.24 -26.20
N SER A 149 2.42 -2.57 -25.85
CA SER A 149 2.32 -1.81 -24.60
C SER A 149 2.47 -2.69 -23.36
N PHE A 150 1.89 -3.90 -23.36
CA PHE A 150 2.07 -4.86 -22.29
C PHE A 150 3.54 -5.32 -22.16
N LEU A 151 4.19 -5.64 -23.29
CA LEU A 151 5.61 -5.98 -23.29
C LEU A 151 6.47 -4.82 -22.78
N TYR A 152 6.17 -3.58 -23.20
CA TYR A 152 6.85 -2.39 -22.71
C TYR A 152 6.63 -2.18 -21.20
N SER A 153 5.40 -2.34 -20.72
CA SER A 153 5.08 -2.23 -19.28
C SER A 153 5.85 -3.26 -18.45
N VAL A 154 5.99 -4.50 -18.96
CA VAL A 154 6.73 -5.57 -18.27
C VAL A 154 8.24 -5.38 -18.34
N PHE A 155 8.82 -5.22 -19.53
CA PHE A 155 10.28 -5.25 -19.74
C PHE A 155 10.92 -3.86 -19.78
N GLY A 156 10.16 -2.83 -20.12
CA GLY A 156 10.62 -1.44 -20.23
C GLY A 156 10.40 -0.66 -18.93
N ILE A 157 9.40 -1.03 -18.13
CA ILE A 157 9.11 -0.42 -16.84
C ILE A 157 9.38 -1.42 -15.71
N GLY A 158 8.57 -2.48 -15.60
CA GLY A 158 8.64 -3.43 -14.49
C GLY A 158 10.02 -4.04 -14.26
N PHE A 159 10.75 -4.40 -15.32
CA PHE A 159 12.10 -4.94 -15.22
C PHE A 159 13.08 -3.92 -14.62
N ILE A 160 13.07 -2.70 -15.14
CA ILE A 160 13.96 -1.62 -14.71
C ILE A 160 13.68 -1.30 -13.25
N GLU A 161 12.41 -1.06 -12.95
CA GLU A 161 11.99 -0.63 -11.62
C GLU A 161 12.20 -1.69 -10.54
N GLU A 162 11.83 -2.94 -10.78
CA GLU A 162 12.06 -4.01 -9.80
C GLU A 162 13.56 -4.26 -9.62
N THR A 163 14.39 -4.06 -10.66
CA THR A 163 15.86 -4.09 -10.51
C THR A 163 16.36 -2.97 -9.61
N ILE A 164 15.93 -1.74 -9.86
CA ILE A 164 16.31 -0.56 -9.07
C ILE A 164 15.92 -0.75 -7.60
N LYS A 165 14.70 -1.24 -7.33
CA LYS A 165 14.24 -1.55 -5.96
C LYS A 165 15.01 -2.70 -5.34
N PHE A 166 15.48 -3.66 -6.13
CA PHE A 166 16.17 -4.84 -5.62
C PHE A 166 17.65 -4.60 -5.28
N ILE A 167 18.35 -3.69 -5.98
CA ILE A 167 19.78 -3.39 -5.74
C ILE A 167 20.07 -2.97 -4.29
N PRO A 168 19.36 -1.99 -3.68
CA PRO A 168 19.58 -1.61 -2.28
C PRO A 168 19.43 -2.78 -1.31
N PHE A 169 18.43 -3.65 -1.56
CA PHE A 169 18.21 -4.84 -0.76
C PHE A 169 19.36 -5.85 -0.90
N LEU A 170 19.89 -6.07 -2.11
CA LEU A 170 21.08 -6.89 -2.33
C LEU A 170 22.32 -6.32 -1.62
N ILE A 171 22.51 -5.00 -1.64
CA ILE A 171 23.59 -4.33 -0.92
C ILE A 171 23.47 -4.61 0.57
N MET A 172 22.28 -4.43 1.15
CA MET A 172 22.03 -4.74 2.56
C MET A 172 22.30 -6.22 2.88
N LEU A 173 21.84 -7.13 2.02
CA LEU A 173 21.99 -8.57 2.20
C LEU A 173 23.47 -9.01 2.15
N LYS A 174 24.28 -8.38 1.29
CA LYS A 174 25.68 -8.74 1.08
C LYS A 174 26.63 -8.08 2.08
N PHE A 175 26.41 -6.81 2.42
CA PHE A 175 27.38 -5.99 3.15
C PHE A 175 26.99 -5.70 4.60
N THR A 176 25.84 -6.18 5.06
CA THR A 176 25.41 -6.03 6.45
C THR A 176 25.02 -7.37 7.06
N LYS A 177 24.89 -7.40 8.39
CA LYS A 177 24.32 -8.52 9.13
C LYS A 177 22.87 -8.24 9.57
N ALA A 178 22.22 -7.25 8.93
CA ALA A 178 20.89 -6.82 9.34
C ALA A 178 19.86 -7.92 9.01
N ILE A 179 19.85 -8.41 7.76
CA ILE A 179 18.95 -9.49 7.31
C ILE A 179 19.40 -10.82 7.93
N ASN A 180 18.78 -11.19 9.05
CA ASN A 180 19.15 -12.33 9.87
C ASN A 180 17.92 -13.18 10.30
N GLU A 181 16.72 -12.61 10.20
CA GLU A 181 15.43 -13.24 10.39
C GLU A 181 14.68 -13.43 9.05
N PRO A 182 13.86 -14.49 8.89
CA PRO A 182 12.98 -14.64 7.74
C PRO A 182 12.11 -13.44 7.38
N TYR A 183 11.58 -12.70 8.37
CA TYR A 183 10.74 -11.53 8.10
C TYR A 183 11.52 -10.39 7.45
N ASP A 184 12.83 -10.27 7.73
CA ASP A 184 13.71 -9.23 7.19
C ASP A 184 13.75 -9.23 5.66
N TYR A 185 13.57 -10.39 5.04
CA TYR A 185 13.49 -10.51 3.58
C TYR A 185 12.28 -9.78 3.00
N ILE A 186 11.15 -9.78 3.71
CA ILE A 186 9.97 -8.98 3.36
C ILE A 186 10.18 -7.52 3.77
N PHE A 187 10.71 -7.30 4.98
CA PHE A 187 10.94 -5.96 5.53
C PHE A 187 11.86 -5.12 4.64
N TYR A 188 13.06 -5.61 4.29
CA TYR A 188 14.03 -4.86 3.49
C TYR A 188 13.61 -4.71 2.03
N ALA A 189 12.96 -5.71 1.44
CA ALA A 189 12.38 -5.56 0.10
C ALA A 189 11.28 -4.48 0.10
N SER A 190 10.41 -4.48 1.10
CA SER A 190 9.37 -3.45 1.27
C SER A 190 9.98 -2.07 1.55
N ALA A 191 10.95 -1.97 2.46
CA ALA A 191 11.60 -0.70 2.80
C ALA A 191 12.37 -0.11 1.61
N SER A 192 13.01 -0.96 0.81
CA SER A 192 13.62 -0.54 -0.46
C SER A 192 12.56 -0.01 -1.43
N ALA A 193 11.46 -0.73 -1.63
CA ALA A 193 10.35 -0.28 -2.47
C ALA A 193 9.72 1.05 -1.99
N LEU A 194 9.67 1.29 -0.67
CA LEU A 194 9.18 2.55 -0.09
C LEU A 194 10.11 3.75 -0.35
N GLY A 195 11.43 3.52 -0.41
CA GLY A 195 12.39 4.54 -0.83
C GLY A 195 12.23 4.93 -2.30
N PHE A 196 11.96 3.94 -3.17
CA PHE A 196 11.62 4.18 -4.57
C PHE A 196 10.30 4.93 -4.70
N ALA A 197 9.25 4.42 -4.04
CA ALA A 197 7.92 5.00 -4.07
C ALA A 197 7.91 6.44 -3.55
N PHE A 198 8.80 6.80 -2.61
CA PHE A 198 8.96 8.18 -2.16
C PHE A 198 9.37 9.11 -3.32
N VAL A 199 10.42 8.76 -4.07
CA VAL A 199 10.91 9.57 -5.19
C VAL A 199 9.83 9.65 -6.28
N GLU A 200 9.27 8.50 -6.63
CA GLU A 200 8.27 8.42 -7.69
C GLU A 200 6.97 9.17 -7.30
N ASN A 201 6.46 9.00 -6.09
CA ASN A 201 5.32 9.77 -5.60
C ASN A 201 5.59 11.27 -5.66
N ALA A 202 6.80 11.73 -5.31
CA ALA A 202 7.13 13.15 -5.34
C ALA A 202 7.08 13.70 -6.77
N MET A 203 7.57 12.93 -7.74
CA MET A 203 7.50 13.28 -9.17
C MET A 203 6.05 13.27 -9.67
N TYR A 204 5.26 12.24 -9.38
CA TYR A 204 3.87 12.15 -9.82
C TYR A 204 2.99 13.25 -9.21
N LEU A 205 3.11 13.51 -7.90
CA LEU A 205 2.35 14.57 -7.24
C LEU A 205 2.74 15.96 -7.77
N ASN A 206 4.03 16.16 -8.08
CA ASN A 206 4.48 17.41 -8.69
C ASN A 206 3.99 17.56 -10.14
N SER A 207 3.84 16.48 -10.89
CA SER A 207 3.34 16.52 -12.27
C SER A 207 1.82 16.66 -12.33
N TYR A 208 1.10 15.79 -11.62
CA TYR A 208 -0.35 15.61 -11.79
C TYR A 208 -1.19 16.37 -10.76
N GLY A 209 -0.62 16.78 -9.63
CA GLY A 209 -1.35 17.45 -8.54
C GLY A 209 -1.49 16.58 -7.29
N LEU A 210 -2.01 17.19 -6.20
CA LEU A 210 -2.20 16.51 -4.91
C LEU A 210 -3.59 15.84 -4.79
N ASP A 211 -4.44 15.95 -5.79
CA ASP A 211 -5.71 15.23 -5.90
C ASP A 211 -5.50 13.71 -6.05
N ILE A 212 -4.37 13.27 -6.62
CA ILE A 212 -4.04 11.83 -6.78
C ILE A 212 -3.41 11.19 -5.54
N ILE A 213 -3.29 11.90 -4.41
CA ILE A 213 -2.69 11.40 -3.16
C ILE A 213 -3.28 10.04 -2.77
N ASN A 214 -4.61 9.89 -2.85
CA ASN A 214 -5.31 8.68 -2.43
C ASN A 214 -4.91 7.48 -3.30
N ALA A 215 -4.83 7.65 -4.63
CA ALA A 215 -4.37 6.60 -5.53
C ALA A 215 -2.91 6.20 -5.24
N ARG A 216 -2.02 7.18 -5.05
CA ARG A 216 -0.60 6.92 -4.78
C ARG A 216 -0.39 6.21 -3.44
N ALA A 217 -1.13 6.59 -2.40
CA ALA A 217 -1.01 6.03 -1.07
C ALA A 217 -1.64 4.65 -0.90
N LEU A 218 -2.82 4.43 -1.49
CA LEU A 218 -3.61 3.21 -1.30
C LEU A 218 -3.30 2.13 -2.34
N TYR A 219 -2.92 2.53 -3.55
CA TYR A 219 -2.58 1.59 -4.63
C TYR A 219 -1.08 1.56 -4.89
N ALA A 220 -0.51 2.60 -5.52
CA ALA A 220 0.84 2.53 -6.08
C ALA A 220 1.90 2.16 -5.04
N THR A 221 1.91 2.83 -3.89
CA THR A 221 2.90 2.56 -2.83
C THR A 221 2.77 1.15 -2.26
N VAL A 222 1.54 0.66 -2.08
CA VAL A 222 1.27 -0.70 -1.61
C VAL A 222 1.68 -1.71 -2.68
N ALA A 223 1.38 -1.44 -3.95
CA ALA A 223 1.74 -2.29 -5.08
C ALA A 223 3.27 -2.49 -5.13
N HIS A 224 4.07 -1.41 -5.08
CA HIS A 224 5.53 -1.50 -5.03
C HIS A 224 6.03 -2.37 -3.87
N MET A 225 5.50 -2.17 -2.65
CA MET A 225 5.87 -3.01 -1.51
C MET A 225 5.54 -4.49 -1.78
N THR A 226 4.35 -4.77 -2.30
CA THR A 226 3.89 -6.13 -2.53
C THR A 226 4.70 -6.84 -3.61
N PHE A 227 5.00 -6.16 -4.72
CA PHE A 227 5.73 -6.73 -5.86
C PHE A 227 7.19 -6.99 -5.52
N SER A 228 7.91 -6.01 -4.96
CA SER A 228 9.32 -6.22 -4.61
C SER A 228 9.50 -7.25 -3.49
N SER A 229 8.52 -7.37 -2.59
CA SER A 229 8.51 -8.43 -1.57
C SER A 229 8.41 -9.85 -2.13
N VAL A 230 7.91 -10.03 -3.36
CA VAL A 230 7.91 -11.34 -4.04
C VAL A 230 9.35 -11.83 -4.21
N ILE A 231 10.27 -10.95 -4.63
CA ILE A 231 11.70 -11.28 -4.77
C ILE A 231 12.29 -11.64 -3.41
N GLY A 232 11.99 -10.84 -2.37
CA GLY A 232 12.40 -11.11 -0.99
C GLY A 232 11.93 -12.47 -0.49
N TYR A 233 10.66 -12.81 -0.73
CA TYR A 233 10.11 -14.11 -0.35
C TYR A 233 10.80 -15.28 -1.06
N GLY A 234 11.12 -15.14 -2.34
CA GLY A 234 11.90 -16.14 -3.08
C GLY A 234 13.27 -16.41 -2.44
N LEU A 235 13.99 -15.36 -2.04
CA LEU A 235 15.26 -15.48 -1.33
C LEU A 235 15.12 -16.07 0.09
N PHE A 236 14.04 -15.74 0.80
CA PHE A 236 13.69 -16.39 2.06
C PHE A 236 13.54 -17.92 1.89
N LEU A 237 12.82 -18.37 0.85
CA LEU A 237 12.62 -19.80 0.58
C LEU A 237 13.96 -20.49 0.30
N ILE A 238 14.84 -19.86 -0.49
CA ILE A 238 16.18 -20.36 -0.79
C ILE A 238 17.00 -20.52 0.50
N LYS A 239 17.01 -19.49 1.37
CA LYS A 239 17.86 -19.47 2.56
C LYS A 239 17.36 -20.40 3.68
N PHE A 240 16.06 -20.36 3.98
CA PHE A 240 15.52 -20.97 5.21
C PHE A 240 14.74 -22.25 4.99
N LYS A 241 14.24 -22.50 3.77
CA LYS A 241 13.32 -23.63 3.53
C LYS A 241 13.89 -24.74 2.65
N LYS A 242 15.20 -24.70 2.36
CA LYS A 242 15.95 -25.73 1.60
C LYS A 242 15.09 -26.33 0.48
N THR A 243 14.75 -25.51 -0.50
CA THR A 243 13.90 -25.94 -1.62
C THR A 243 14.60 -27.08 -2.39
N LYS A 244 13.83 -28.04 -2.92
CA LYS A 244 14.35 -29.09 -3.82
C LYS A 244 14.72 -28.56 -5.21
N LEU A 245 14.25 -27.36 -5.55
CA LEU A 245 14.52 -26.68 -6.81
C LEU A 245 15.87 -25.96 -6.74
N ASN A 246 16.50 -25.77 -7.91
CA ASN A 246 17.73 -24.99 -8.02
C ASN A 246 17.48 -23.55 -7.49
N PRO A 247 18.31 -23.04 -6.55
CA PRO A 247 18.19 -21.69 -6.02
C PRO A 247 18.10 -20.58 -7.09
N ILE A 248 18.85 -20.71 -8.17
CA ILE A 248 18.82 -19.75 -9.29
C ILE A 248 17.45 -19.76 -9.96
N LEU A 249 16.87 -20.94 -10.18
CA LEU A 249 15.54 -21.06 -10.80
C LEU A 249 14.45 -20.46 -9.90
N VAL A 250 14.54 -20.67 -8.58
CA VAL A 250 13.63 -20.04 -7.62
C VAL A 250 13.75 -18.52 -7.69
N PHE A 251 14.97 -17.98 -7.64
CA PHE A 251 15.19 -16.54 -7.73
C PHE A 251 14.63 -15.95 -9.03
N ILE A 252 14.97 -16.53 -10.19
CA ILE A 252 14.50 -16.06 -11.50
C ILE A 252 12.97 -16.10 -11.58
N SER A 253 12.34 -17.16 -11.05
CA SER A 253 10.88 -17.30 -11.08
C SER A 253 10.19 -16.18 -10.28
N PHE A 254 10.65 -15.93 -9.04
CA PHE A 254 10.06 -14.88 -8.20
C PHE A 254 10.35 -13.47 -8.72
N TYR A 255 11.54 -13.26 -9.30
CA TYR A 255 11.87 -12.01 -9.98
C TYR A 255 10.98 -11.76 -11.21
N LEU A 256 10.78 -12.79 -12.05
CA LEU A 256 9.87 -12.71 -13.19
C LEU A 256 8.43 -12.41 -12.75
N PHE A 257 7.96 -13.04 -11.66
CA PHE A 257 6.64 -12.73 -11.11
C PHE A 257 6.51 -11.29 -10.61
N ALA A 258 7.54 -10.72 -9.98
CA ALA A 258 7.53 -9.32 -9.56
C ALA A 258 7.44 -8.37 -10.77
N MET A 259 8.28 -8.59 -11.78
CA MET A 259 8.30 -7.84 -13.03
C MET A 259 6.96 -7.91 -13.77
N LEU A 260 6.40 -9.12 -13.92
CA LEU A 260 5.09 -9.33 -14.56
C LEU A 260 3.97 -8.67 -13.77
N SER A 261 4.02 -8.71 -12.43
CA SER A 261 3.01 -8.09 -11.58
C SER A 261 3.03 -6.57 -11.72
N HIS A 262 4.22 -5.99 -11.78
CA HIS A 262 4.40 -4.57 -12.01
C HIS A 262 3.90 -4.17 -13.40
N GLY A 263 4.40 -4.80 -14.46
CA GLY A 263 3.97 -4.49 -15.81
C GLY A 263 2.48 -4.73 -16.05
N PHE A 264 1.88 -5.73 -15.40
CA PHE A 264 0.43 -5.92 -15.43
C PHE A 264 -0.31 -4.75 -14.78
N TYR A 265 0.18 -4.23 -13.65
CA TYR A 265 -0.41 -3.06 -12.99
C TYR A 265 -0.35 -1.81 -13.88
N ASP A 266 0.81 -1.53 -14.48
CA ASP A 266 1.02 -0.34 -15.30
C ASP A 266 0.30 -0.39 -16.64
N PHE A 267 0.22 -1.57 -17.27
CA PHE A 267 -0.37 -1.75 -18.60
C PHE A 267 -1.79 -1.18 -18.70
N TRP A 268 -2.64 -1.45 -17.70
CA TRP A 268 -4.01 -0.94 -17.69
C TRP A 268 -4.09 0.56 -17.40
N LEU A 269 -3.06 1.15 -16.79
CA LEU A 269 -3.00 2.59 -16.50
C LEU A 269 -2.46 3.38 -17.69
N ILE A 270 -1.55 2.80 -18.46
CA ILE A 270 -0.83 3.48 -19.55
C ILE A 270 -1.60 3.36 -20.87
N ASN A 271 -2.08 2.16 -21.23
CA ASN A 271 -2.64 1.94 -22.54
C ASN A 271 -4.12 2.37 -22.64
N LYS A 272 -4.38 3.41 -23.43
CA LYS A 272 -5.71 3.99 -23.63
C LYS A 272 -6.76 3.01 -24.17
N ALA A 273 -6.35 1.97 -24.92
CA ALA A 273 -7.31 1.01 -25.47
C ALA A 273 -7.89 0.08 -24.40
N VAL A 274 -7.23 -0.02 -23.25
CA VAL A 274 -7.63 -0.92 -22.15
C VAL A 274 -7.88 -0.20 -20.82
N SER A 275 -7.63 1.11 -20.74
CA SER A 275 -7.75 1.89 -19.49
C SER A 275 -9.16 1.88 -18.90
N ASP A 276 -10.20 1.72 -19.72
CA ASP A 276 -11.59 1.58 -19.25
C ASP A 276 -11.81 0.33 -18.39
N TYR A 277 -10.90 -0.66 -18.46
CA TYR A 277 -10.94 -1.90 -17.68
C TYR A 277 -10.09 -1.87 -16.40
N GLU A 278 -9.76 -0.67 -15.88
CA GLU A 278 -8.99 -0.48 -14.64
C GLU A 278 -9.51 -1.25 -13.40
N GLY A 279 -10.78 -1.65 -13.39
CA GLY A 279 -11.32 -2.57 -12.39
C GLY A 279 -10.58 -3.92 -12.31
N LEU A 280 -10.02 -4.41 -13.42
CA LEU A 280 -9.18 -5.61 -13.44
C LEU A 280 -7.88 -5.41 -12.67
N THR A 281 -7.25 -4.24 -12.79
CA THR A 281 -6.09 -3.84 -11.98
C THR A 281 -6.43 -3.84 -10.51
N THR A 282 -7.64 -3.40 -10.15
CA THR A 282 -8.10 -3.44 -8.76
C THR A 282 -8.23 -4.88 -8.26
N LEU A 283 -8.87 -5.78 -8.99
CA LEU A 283 -8.97 -7.19 -8.58
C LEU A 283 -7.59 -7.86 -8.45
N PHE A 284 -6.68 -7.56 -9.39
CA PHE A 284 -5.30 -8.01 -9.35
C PHE A 284 -4.56 -7.47 -8.12
N PHE A 285 -4.68 -6.18 -7.83
CA PHE A 285 -4.12 -5.53 -6.66
C PHE A 285 -4.62 -6.16 -5.35
N LEU A 286 -5.92 -6.44 -5.23
CA LEU A 286 -6.46 -7.12 -4.05
C LEU A 286 -5.82 -8.51 -3.85
N ALA A 287 -5.63 -9.25 -4.94
CA ALA A 287 -4.99 -10.56 -4.92
C ALA A 287 -3.50 -10.46 -4.52
N THR A 288 -2.75 -9.48 -5.02
CA THR A 288 -1.32 -9.31 -4.70
C THR A 288 -1.12 -8.88 -3.24
N VAL A 289 -1.98 -8.00 -2.72
CA VAL A 289 -2.03 -7.66 -1.29
C VAL A 289 -2.33 -8.89 -0.43
N HIS A 290 -3.25 -9.75 -0.86
CA HIS A 290 -3.55 -11.00 -0.14
C HIS A 290 -2.35 -11.96 -0.14
N ILE A 291 -1.71 -12.14 -1.30
CA ILE A 291 -0.51 -12.95 -1.43
C ILE A 291 0.59 -12.40 -0.53
N TRP A 292 0.80 -11.09 -0.51
CA TRP A 292 1.76 -10.43 0.38
C TRP A 292 1.46 -10.69 1.86
N PHE A 293 0.19 -10.60 2.27
CA PHE A 293 -0.24 -10.97 3.62
C PHE A 293 0.14 -12.42 3.97
N LEU A 294 -0.05 -13.36 3.04
CA LEU A 294 0.36 -14.77 3.26
C LEU A 294 1.88 -14.91 3.34
N MET A 295 2.63 -14.26 2.45
CA MET A 295 4.10 -14.27 2.43
C MET A 295 4.67 -13.72 3.75
N LYS A 296 4.21 -12.53 4.15
CA LYS A 296 4.59 -11.89 5.42
C LYS A 296 4.22 -12.76 6.63
N ASN A 297 3.07 -13.42 6.62
CA ASN A 297 2.71 -14.31 7.72
C ASN A 297 3.61 -15.55 7.78
N ASN A 298 3.92 -16.12 6.63
CA ASN A 298 4.81 -17.28 6.51
C ASN A 298 6.23 -16.97 6.99
N THR A 299 6.75 -15.78 6.70
CA THR A 299 8.08 -15.38 7.15
C THR A 299 8.12 -15.14 8.65
N ILE A 300 7.19 -14.37 9.24
CA ILE A 300 7.14 -14.17 10.70
C ILE A 300 6.96 -15.52 11.43
N ASN A 301 6.06 -16.39 10.96
CA ASN A 301 5.86 -17.71 11.57
C ASN A 301 7.09 -18.63 11.44
N SER A 302 7.99 -18.34 10.50
CA SER A 302 9.24 -19.08 10.31
C SER A 302 10.42 -18.50 11.10
N SER A 303 10.22 -17.45 11.89
CA SER A 303 11.28 -16.77 12.64
C SER A 303 12.12 -17.72 13.49
N ASN A 304 13.44 -17.56 13.43
CA ASN A 304 14.38 -18.24 14.32
C ASN A 304 14.48 -17.56 15.70
N PHE A 305 13.91 -16.35 15.84
CA PHE A 305 13.84 -15.59 17.08
C PHE A 305 12.48 -15.76 17.78
N TYR A 306 11.72 -16.78 17.38
CA TYR A 306 10.39 -17.04 17.91
C TYR A 306 10.39 -17.11 19.44
N ASN A 307 9.48 -16.34 20.04
CA ASN A 307 9.23 -16.34 21.47
C ASN A 307 7.72 -16.50 21.72
N LYS A 308 7.34 -17.58 22.40
CA LYS A 308 5.93 -17.89 22.72
C LYS A 308 5.23 -16.85 23.60
N TYR A 309 6.00 -16.00 24.30
CA TYR A 309 5.46 -14.94 25.16
C TYR A 309 5.23 -13.63 24.40
N ILE A 310 5.66 -13.55 23.13
CA ILE A 310 5.40 -12.38 22.27
C ILE A 310 4.11 -12.63 21.51
N SER A 311 3.17 -11.69 21.63
CA SER A 311 1.91 -11.66 20.87
C SER A 311 1.80 -10.38 20.06
N ILE A 312 1.14 -10.45 18.91
CA ILE A 312 0.77 -9.25 18.14
C ILE A 312 -0.56 -8.72 18.63
N ASP A 313 -0.62 -7.42 18.90
CA ASP A 313 -1.87 -6.68 19.09
C ASP A 313 -2.42 -6.26 17.72
N ASN A 314 -3.31 -7.09 17.16
CA ASN A 314 -3.97 -6.81 15.89
C ASN A 314 -4.86 -5.55 15.94
N ASP A 315 -5.42 -5.22 17.10
CA ASP A 315 -6.27 -4.03 17.26
C ASP A 315 -5.41 -2.75 17.22
N ALA A 316 -4.21 -2.78 17.79
CA ALA A 316 -3.27 -1.67 17.68
C ALA A 316 -2.83 -1.43 16.22
N ILE A 317 -2.59 -2.49 15.44
CA ILE A 317 -2.28 -2.38 14.00
C ILE A 317 -3.49 -1.86 13.23
N LYS A 318 -4.69 -2.35 13.53
CA LYS A 318 -5.96 -1.90 12.92
C LYS A 318 -6.18 -0.41 13.15
N ILE A 319 -6.05 0.05 14.40
CA ILE A 319 -6.19 1.47 14.76
C ILE A 319 -5.13 2.30 14.03
N TYR A 320 -3.88 1.84 14.00
CA TYR A 320 -2.83 2.53 13.27
C TYR A 320 -3.17 2.72 11.79
N LEU A 321 -3.63 1.66 11.10
CA LEU A 321 -4.02 1.74 9.70
C LEU A 321 -5.23 2.66 9.50
N ILE A 322 -6.24 2.62 10.38
CA ILE A 322 -7.41 3.52 10.32
C ILE A 322 -6.95 4.97 10.43
N ILE A 323 -6.14 5.32 11.43
CA ILE A 323 -5.65 6.70 11.63
C ILE A 323 -4.87 7.14 10.40
N SER A 324 -3.88 6.35 10.00
CA SER A 324 -2.94 6.73 8.94
C SER A 324 -3.62 6.88 7.58
N LEU A 325 -4.47 5.94 7.18
CA LEU A 325 -5.13 6.01 5.88
C LEU A 325 -6.21 7.10 5.84
N LEU A 326 -6.93 7.33 6.94
CA LEU A 326 -7.87 8.45 7.02
C LEU A 326 -7.16 9.80 7.06
N MET A 327 -6.01 9.93 7.71
CA MET A 327 -5.24 11.19 7.67
C MET A 327 -4.81 11.52 6.24
N ILE A 328 -4.36 10.55 5.46
CA ILE A 328 -4.03 10.74 4.03
C ILE A 328 -5.28 11.16 3.25
N PHE A 329 -6.39 10.45 3.46
CA PHE A 329 -7.67 10.75 2.81
C PHE A 329 -8.17 12.17 3.12
N MET A 330 -8.07 12.59 4.38
CA MET A 330 -8.50 13.93 4.77
C MET A 330 -7.49 15.01 4.35
N THR A 331 -6.22 14.67 4.17
CA THR A 331 -5.23 15.60 3.61
C THR A 331 -5.58 15.97 2.18
N SER A 332 -6.00 15.00 1.35
CA SER A 332 -6.43 15.29 -0.02
C SER A 332 -7.73 16.10 -0.05
N TYR A 333 -8.69 15.81 0.84
CA TYR A 333 -9.90 16.63 1.00
C TYR A 333 -9.58 18.09 1.36
N LEU A 334 -8.72 18.31 2.36
CA LEU A 334 -8.32 19.65 2.78
C LEU A 334 -7.56 20.38 1.67
N TYR A 335 -6.69 19.68 0.93
CA TYR A 335 -6.01 20.27 -0.22
C TYR A 335 -6.99 20.77 -1.26
N VAL A 336 -7.96 19.94 -1.67
CA VAL A 336 -8.97 20.34 -2.66
C VAL A 336 -9.79 21.53 -2.16
N ALA A 337 -10.11 21.57 -0.87
CA ALA A 337 -10.83 22.69 -0.28
C ALA A 337 -10.03 24.01 -0.35
N PHE A 338 -8.73 23.97 -0.04
CA PHE A 338 -7.88 25.17 -0.06
C PHE A 338 -7.46 25.59 -1.46
N ALA A 339 -7.39 24.65 -2.41
CA ALA A 339 -7.01 24.94 -3.79
C ALA A 339 -8.18 25.42 -4.65
N TRP A 340 -9.41 25.03 -4.31
CA TRP A 340 -10.62 25.41 -5.04
C TRP A 340 -11.65 26.03 -4.08
N ASN A 341 -12.55 25.22 -3.53
CA ASN A 341 -13.58 25.65 -2.57
C ASN A 341 -14.23 24.45 -1.88
N GLU A 342 -15.16 24.71 -0.95
CA GLU A 342 -15.90 23.69 -0.21
C GLU A 342 -16.76 22.79 -1.10
N GLN A 343 -17.31 23.32 -2.21
CA GLN A 343 -18.16 22.54 -3.11
C GLN A 343 -17.34 21.49 -3.87
N GLU A 344 -16.19 21.87 -4.43
CA GLU A 344 -15.27 20.95 -5.09
C GLU A 344 -14.67 19.94 -4.11
N ALA A 345 -14.34 20.38 -2.88
CA ALA A 345 -13.87 19.48 -1.84
C ALA A 345 -14.91 18.40 -1.49
N ASN A 346 -16.18 18.79 -1.30
CA ASN A 346 -17.24 17.84 -0.99
C ASN A 346 -17.51 16.88 -2.17
N SER A 347 -17.50 17.39 -3.40
CA SER A 347 -17.58 16.59 -4.63
C SER A 347 -16.45 15.55 -4.69
N PHE A 348 -15.21 15.98 -4.43
CA PHE A 348 -14.04 15.12 -4.34
C PHE A 348 -14.14 14.09 -3.22
N PHE A 349 -14.63 14.48 -2.04
CA PHE A 349 -14.82 13.60 -0.89
C PHE A 349 -15.76 12.44 -1.22
N PHE A 350 -16.94 12.74 -1.77
CA PHE A 350 -17.90 11.69 -2.15
C PHE A 350 -17.36 10.79 -3.25
N LYS A 351 -16.76 11.35 -4.30
CA LYS A 351 -16.11 10.56 -5.36
C LYS A 351 -15.02 9.66 -4.80
N SER A 352 -14.20 10.17 -3.88
CA SER A 352 -13.12 9.42 -3.24
C SER A 352 -13.63 8.30 -2.32
N ILE A 353 -14.79 8.44 -1.68
CA ILE A 353 -15.42 7.35 -0.91
C ILE A 353 -15.75 6.18 -1.84
N PHE A 354 -16.35 6.43 -3.00
CA PHE A 354 -16.68 5.36 -3.96
C PHE A 354 -15.44 4.80 -4.66
N ALA A 355 -14.44 5.63 -4.96
CA ALA A 355 -13.22 5.15 -5.60
C ALA A 355 -12.32 4.34 -4.65
N TYR A 356 -12.23 4.73 -3.37
CA TYR A 356 -11.20 4.24 -2.45
C TYR A 356 -11.74 3.62 -1.15
N GLY A 357 -13.03 3.79 -0.83
CA GLY A 357 -13.61 3.37 0.43
C GLY A 357 -13.52 1.86 0.66
N TYR A 358 -13.90 1.06 -0.34
CA TYR A 358 -13.73 -0.39 -0.27
C TYR A 358 -12.26 -0.80 -0.14
N ILE A 359 -11.36 -0.14 -0.88
CA ILE A 359 -9.93 -0.43 -0.87
C ILE A 359 -9.32 -0.16 0.50
N MET A 360 -9.62 0.99 1.08
CA MET A 360 -9.17 1.35 2.43
C MET A 360 -9.69 0.33 3.45
N LEU A 361 -10.98 -0.04 3.39
CA LEU A 361 -11.56 -1.08 4.24
C LEU A 361 -10.85 -2.43 4.05
N TYR A 362 -10.59 -2.82 2.80
CA TYR A 362 -9.89 -4.06 2.47
C TYR A 362 -8.45 -4.09 3.02
N LEU A 363 -7.69 -3.01 2.84
CA LEU A 363 -6.34 -2.87 3.35
C LEU A 363 -6.34 -2.94 4.88
N ILE A 364 -7.18 -2.15 5.56
CA ILE A 364 -7.30 -2.18 7.02
C ILE A 364 -7.62 -3.59 7.51
N ALA A 365 -8.63 -4.23 6.92
CA ALA A 365 -9.09 -5.54 7.36
C ALA A 365 -8.08 -6.65 7.06
N THR A 366 -7.39 -6.61 5.93
CA THR A 366 -6.43 -7.67 5.55
C THR A 366 -5.09 -7.51 6.25
N LEU A 367 -4.56 -6.28 6.30
CA LEU A 367 -3.22 -5.99 6.81
C LEU A 367 -3.15 -5.91 8.35
N SER A 368 -4.27 -5.68 9.03
CA SER A 368 -4.30 -5.72 10.51
C SER A 368 -4.36 -7.13 11.10
N ARG A 369 -4.65 -8.15 10.30
CA ARG A 369 -4.81 -9.51 10.80
C ARG A 369 -3.46 -10.22 10.87
N PHE A 370 -3.15 -10.78 12.03
CA PHE A 370 -2.03 -11.68 12.17
C PHE A 370 -2.33 -12.80 13.16
N ASN A 371 -2.06 -14.03 12.73
CA ASN A 371 -2.14 -15.20 13.60
C ASN A 371 -0.74 -15.82 13.67
N LEU A 372 -0.14 -15.72 14.86
CA LEU A 372 1.16 -16.31 15.14
C LEU A 372 1.01 -17.82 15.34
N ILE A 373 1.50 -18.60 14.39
CA ILE A 373 1.52 -20.07 14.48
C ILE A 373 2.89 -20.55 14.02
N HIS A 374 3.77 -20.76 15.00
CA HIS A 374 5.18 -21.05 14.75
C HIS A 374 5.38 -22.28 13.87
N GLY A 375 6.34 -22.18 12.94
CA GLY A 375 6.73 -23.26 12.03
C GLY A 375 5.78 -23.52 10.87
N ILE A 376 4.57 -22.95 10.88
CA ILE A 376 3.57 -23.20 9.83
C ILE A 376 3.82 -22.29 8.62
N LEU A 377 4.00 -22.93 7.46
CA LEU A 377 3.92 -22.30 6.16
C LEU A 377 2.57 -22.61 5.52
N LYS A 378 1.74 -21.59 5.38
CA LYS A 378 0.47 -21.74 4.65
C LYS A 378 0.74 -21.73 3.15
N PRO A 379 0.06 -22.58 2.37
CA PRO A 379 0.16 -22.53 0.91
C PRO A 379 -0.38 -21.20 0.40
N ILE A 380 0.29 -20.61 -0.59
CA ILE A 380 -0.20 -19.42 -1.27
C ILE A 380 -1.36 -19.85 -2.16
N ARG A 381 -2.59 -19.53 -1.75
CA ARG A 381 -3.82 -19.82 -2.50
C ARG A 381 -4.67 -18.57 -2.57
N VAL A 382 -5.08 -18.23 -3.78
CA VAL A 382 -6.03 -17.15 -4.04
C VAL A 382 -7.41 -17.77 -4.21
N SER A 383 -8.40 -17.27 -3.47
CA SER A 383 -9.80 -17.72 -3.58
C SER A 383 -10.73 -16.52 -3.62
N ILE A 384 -11.97 -16.71 -4.08
CA ILE A 384 -12.94 -15.61 -4.18
C ILE A 384 -13.25 -14.94 -2.83
N ASN A 385 -13.01 -15.64 -1.71
CA ASN A 385 -13.15 -15.12 -0.35
C ASN A 385 -12.22 -13.93 -0.06
N ILE A 386 -11.22 -13.67 -0.91
CA ILE A 386 -10.38 -12.48 -0.79
C ILE A 386 -11.22 -11.21 -0.88
N LEU A 387 -12.28 -11.18 -1.69
CA LEU A 387 -13.16 -10.01 -1.79
C LEU A 387 -13.98 -9.76 -0.50
N PHE A 388 -13.96 -10.68 0.46
CA PHE A 388 -14.76 -10.59 1.69
C PHE A 388 -13.85 -10.66 2.92
N PRO A 389 -13.01 -9.65 3.18
CA PRO A 389 -12.17 -9.62 4.36
C PRO A 389 -13.03 -9.59 5.64
N SER A 390 -12.63 -10.34 6.67
CA SER A 390 -13.26 -10.25 8.00
C SER A 390 -12.94 -8.90 8.64
N LEU A 391 -13.98 -8.20 9.08
CA LEU A 391 -13.88 -6.95 9.84
C LEU A 391 -13.70 -7.17 11.35
N LYS A 392 -13.71 -8.42 11.83
CA LYS A 392 -13.46 -8.75 13.24
C LYS A 392 -12.07 -8.32 13.68
#